data_AF-A0A3N9MW42-F1
#
_entry.id   AF-A0A3N9MW42-F1
#
_cell.length_a   1.000
_cell.length_b   1.000
_cell.length_c   1.000
_cell.angle_alpha   90.00
_cell.angle_beta   90.00
_cell.angle_gamma   90.00
#
_symmetry.space_group_name_H-M   'P 1'
#
loop_
_entity.id
_entity.type
_entity.pdbx_description
1 polymer ?
#
loop_
_entity_poly.entity_id
_entity_poly.type
_entity_poly.pdbx_seq_one_letter_code
_entity_poly.pdbx_strand_id
1 'polypeptide(L)'
;MNEQRISRYLMKPVPENIAQIFYHRMEVAHIPDEDRRNYMKWLRFYLDFCDKYKHSPTHPDSSNAFMKKLTEKGQTPAKQRQAAQSIKVYLDIIKRKQTGQESLPVDPLNSAAGSEKNGWVEVFDTLRDTIRLRNYSPKTYSTYAGWIGRFELFLKEKPPADITMEDVKAFLTRLAVHSKVSASTQNQAFNALLFLFRHILNREGEFDAGDGIVRAKQKKYIPVVLTRREIDLILSKLHYPYDLIAKLLYGCGLRLFECMNLRIHCLNLDEGILTVHDGKGQKDRTVPLPKTLIPDINNHVMLVRKLFDQDLASGFHGVFMPRALDKKWRNAAKEYAWQWLFPAKILTFVP
;
A
#
# COMPACT_ATOMS: atom_id res chain seq x y z
N MET A 1 -4.03 9.43 -18.72
CA MET A 1 -5.00 10.24 -17.93
C MET A 1 -5.51 9.55 -16.66
N ASN A 2 -4.77 8.56 -16.13
CA ASN A 2 -5.19 7.71 -15.00
C ASN A 2 -4.39 8.02 -13.71
N GLU A 3 -3.65 9.13 -13.69
CA GLU A 3 -2.62 9.42 -12.68
C GLU A 3 -3.14 10.19 -11.47
N GLN A 4 -4.26 10.93 -11.58
CA GLN A 4 -4.70 11.83 -10.50
C GLN A 4 -5.68 11.20 -9.49
N ARG A 5 -6.31 10.04 -9.77
CA ARG A 5 -7.38 9.51 -8.88
C ARG A 5 -6.99 8.39 -7.93
N ILE A 6 -5.87 7.71 -8.14
CA ILE A 6 -5.32 6.77 -7.13
C ILE A 6 -4.88 7.54 -5.86
N SER A 7 -4.67 8.85 -5.98
CA SER A 7 -4.25 9.74 -4.88
C SER A 7 -5.30 9.99 -3.78
N ARG A 8 -6.58 9.59 -3.93
CA ARG A 8 -7.62 9.91 -2.92
C ARG A 8 -7.77 8.88 -1.78
N TYR A 9 -7.19 7.69 -1.90
CA TYR A 9 -7.20 6.67 -0.84
C TYR A 9 -5.81 6.32 -0.29
N LEU A 10 -4.77 6.92 -0.85
CA LEU A 10 -3.46 7.02 -0.22
C LEU A 10 -3.44 8.38 0.48
N MET A 11 -3.24 8.41 1.80
CA MET A 11 -2.93 9.66 2.50
C MET A 11 -1.92 10.43 1.66
N LYS A 12 -2.22 11.67 1.27
CA LYS A 12 -1.29 12.43 0.43
C LYS A 12 0.08 12.49 1.12
N PRO A 13 1.19 12.21 0.43
CA PRO A 13 2.51 12.45 1.01
C PRO A 13 2.62 13.94 1.34
N VAL A 14 3.28 14.25 2.46
CA VAL A 14 3.65 15.63 2.75
C VAL A 14 4.49 16.13 1.56
N PRO A 15 4.22 17.31 0.99
CA PRO A 15 5.03 17.85 -0.10
C PRO A 15 6.51 17.81 0.27
N GLU A 16 7.34 17.33 -0.65
CA GLU A 16 8.74 16.94 -0.36
C GLU A 16 9.58 18.13 0.14
N ASN A 17 9.31 19.32 -0.38
CA ASN A 17 9.90 20.57 0.07
C ASN A 17 9.59 20.89 1.54
N ILE A 18 8.37 20.59 2.02
CA ILE A 18 7.97 20.76 3.41
C ILE A 18 8.59 19.64 4.25
N ALA A 19 8.62 18.42 3.72
CA ALA A 19 9.15 17.26 4.44
C ALA A 19 10.64 17.41 4.77
N GLN A 20 11.45 17.89 3.81
CA GLN A 20 12.89 18.11 4.00
C GLN A 20 13.18 19.21 5.04
N ILE A 21 12.50 20.36 4.94
CA ILE A 21 12.65 21.46 5.92
C ILE A 21 12.21 20.98 7.32
N PHE A 22 11.13 20.20 7.36
CA PHE A 22 10.61 19.62 8.60
C PHE A 22 11.60 18.65 9.24
N TYR A 23 12.23 17.76 8.46
CA TYR A 23 13.27 16.85 8.95
C TYR A 23 14.51 17.59 9.45
N HIS A 24 15.02 18.55 8.66
CA HIS A 24 16.18 19.35 9.03
C HIS A 24 15.97 20.10 10.35
N ARG A 25 14.77 20.66 10.57
CA ARG A 25 14.45 21.31 11.86
C ARG A 25 14.34 20.35 13.03
N MET A 26 13.84 19.14 12.82
CA MET A 26 13.82 18.11 13.87
C MET A 26 15.24 17.63 14.23
N GLU A 27 16.16 17.66 13.27
CA GLU A 27 17.59 17.40 13.50
C GLU A 27 18.26 18.51 14.31
N VAL A 28 18.05 19.78 13.92
CA VAL A 28 18.57 20.95 14.65
C VAL A 28 17.97 21.05 16.07
N ALA A 29 16.73 20.57 16.26
CA ALA A 29 16.08 20.51 17.57
C ALA A 29 16.47 19.26 18.42
N HIS A 30 17.43 18.45 17.97
CA HIS A 30 17.92 17.24 18.65
C HIS A 30 16.82 16.23 19.03
N ILE A 31 15.75 16.12 18.24
CA ILE A 31 14.68 15.13 18.49
C ILE A 31 15.19 13.73 18.12
N PRO A 32 14.96 12.68 18.93
CA PRO A 32 15.37 11.30 18.61
C PRO A 32 14.71 10.74 17.33
N ASP A 33 15.42 9.90 16.57
CA ASP A 33 14.95 9.34 15.30
C ASP A 33 13.65 8.54 15.38
N GLU A 34 13.41 7.86 16.50
CA GLU A 34 12.16 7.13 16.76
C GLU A 34 10.96 8.06 16.85
N ASP A 35 11.15 9.25 17.42
CA ASP A 35 10.12 10.27 17.53
C ASP A 35 9.91 11.02 16.22
N ARG A 36 10.97 11.29 15.43
CA ARG A 36 10.85 11.97 14.11
C ARG A 36 9.85 11.29 13.17
N ARG A 37 9.80 9.96 13.17
CA ARG A 37 8.83 9.18 12.38
C ARG A 37 7.40 9.42 12.83
N ASN A 38 7.17 9.51 14.14
CA ASN A 38 5.86 9.78 14.71
C ASN A 38 5.41 11.22 14.43
N TYR A 39 6.33 12.19 14.49
CA TYR A 39 6.04 13.59 14.17
C TYR A 39 5.67 13.78 12.70
N MET A 40 6.39 13.16 11.76
CA MET A 40 6.05 13.18 10.34
C MET A 40 4.68 12.53 10.07
N LYS A 41 4.37 11.45 10.78
CA LYS A 41 3.06 10.80 10.71
C LYS A 41 1.93 11.74 11.18
N TRP A 42 2.14 12.50 12.26
CA TRP A 42 1.17 13.49 12.73
C TRP A 42 1.00 14.65 11.75
N LEU A 43 2.08 15.14 11.15
CA LEU A 43 2.01 16.17 10.11
C LEU A 43 1.17 15.70 8.91
N ARG A 44 1.39 14.46 8.47
CA ARG A 44 0.61 13.85 7.39
C ARG A 44 -0.87 13.73 7.74
N PHE A 45 -1.21 13.36 8.98
CA PHE A 45 -2.60 13.30 9.45
C PHE A 45 -3.25 14.68 9.55
N TYR A 46 -2.48 15.71 9.92
CA TYR A 46 -2.96 17.09 9.98
C TYR A 46 -3.28 17.65 8.60
N LEU A 47 -2.40 17.42 7.60
CA LEU A 47 -2.63 17.87 6.23
C LEU A 47 -3.82 17.12 5.59
N ASP A 48 -3.94 15.82 5.84
CA ASP A 48 -5.10 15.02 5.41
C ASP A 48 -6.40 15.51 6.06
N PHE A 49 -6.36 15.89 7.35
CA PHE A 49 -7.49 16.52 8.02
C PHE A 49 -7.86 17.87 7.39
N CYS A 50 -6.88 18.71 7.08
CA CYS A 50 -7.13 20.01 6.45
C CYS A 50 -7.80 19.86 5.08
N ASP A 51 -7.31 18.93 4.26
CA ASP A 51 -7.90 18.62 2.94
C ASP A 51 -9.32 18.03 3.08
N LYS A 52 -9.51 17.09 4.02
CA LYS A 52 -10.79 16.39 4.23
C LYS A 52 -11.90 17.29 4.77
N TYR A 53 -11.57 18.24 5.64
CA TYR A 53 -12.56 19.15 6.25
C TYR A 53 -12.51 20.57 5.66
N LYS A 54 -11.78 20.76 4.54
CA LYS A 54 -11.60 22.04 3.84
C LYS A 54 -11.10 23.18 4.75
N HIS A 55 -10.24 22.85 5.70
CA HIS A 55 -9.56 23.84 6.52
C HIS A 55 -8.28 24.31 5.83
N SER A 56 -7.95 25.60 5.96
CA SER A 56 -6.67 26.09 5.48
C SER A 56 -5.54 25.60 6.40
N PRO A 57 -4.52 24.89 5.91
CA PRO A 57 -3.43 24.34 6.73
C PRO A 57 -2.53 25.41 7.35
N THR A 58 -2.72 26.68 6.99
CA THR A 58 -1.94 27.82 7.48
C THR A 58 -2.69 28.64 8.53
N HIS A 59 -3.99 28.37 8.77
CA HIS A 59 -4.81 29.14 9.71
C HIS A 59 -4.72 28.55 11.13
N PRO A 60 -4.53 29.37 12.19
CA PRO A 60 -4.48 28.89 13.58
C PRO A 60 -5.69 28.03 13.99
N ASP A 61 -6.89 28.38 13.53
CA ASP A 61 -8.13 27.66 13.84
C ASP A 61 -8.13 26.19 13.40
N SER A 62 -7.39 25.87 12.33
CA SER A 62 -7.26 24.51 11.80
C SER A 62 -6.49 23.60 12.76
N SER A 63 -5.51 24.15 13.49
CA SER A 63 -4.77 23.40 14.51
C SER A 63 -5.65 23.08 15.72
N ASN A 64 -6.47 24.04 16.16
CA ASN A 64 -7.41 23.85 17.27
C ASN A 64 -8.51 22.84 16.92
N ALA A 65 -9.05 22.89 15.70
CA ALA A 65 -10.02 21.92 15.20
C ALA A 65 -9.45 20.50 15.11
N PHE A 66 -8.19 20.35 14.67
CA PHE A 66 -7.51 19.06 14.64
C PHE A 66 -7.27 18.50 16.04
N MET A 67 -6.84 19.33 17.00
CA MET A 67 -6.65 18.91 18.38
C MET A 67 -7.96 18.45 19.03
N LYS A 68 -9.05 19.19 18.85
CA LYS A 68 -10.40 18.77 19.28
C LYS A 68 -10.78 17.42 18.69
N LYS A 69 -10.44 17.17 17.42
CA LYS A 69 -10.70 15.89 16.75
C LYS A 69 -9.86 14.73 17.31
N LEU A 70 -8.63 14.99 17.74
CA LEU A 70 -7.80 13.98 18.41
C LEU A 70 -8.33 13.62 19.80
N THR A 71 -8.88 14.61 20.53
CA THR A 71 -9.54 14.39 21.82
C THR A 71 -10.83 13.58 21.66
N GLU A 72 -11.68 13.90 20.68
CA GLU A 72 -12.89 13.12 20.35
C GLU A 72 -12.57 11.65 19.99
N LYS A 73 -11.40 11.39 19.41
CA LYS A 73 -10.93 10.04 19.04
C LYS A 73 -10.23 9.29 20.18
N GLY A 74 -10.21 9.85 21.40
CA GLY A 74 -9.64 9.20 22.58
C GLY A 74 -8.11 9.01 22.53
N GLN A 75 -7.37 9.88 21.83
CA GLN A 75 -5.90 9.80 21.83
C GLN A 75 -5.32 10.18 23.19
N THR A 76 -4.22 9.53 23.61
CA THR A 76 -3.58 9.80 24.91
C THR A 76 -2.98 11.21 24.98
N PRO A 77 -2.88 11.83 26.18
CA PRO A 77 -2.30 13.17 26.34
C PRO A 77 -0.88 13.31 25.78
N ALA A 78 -0.05 12.26 25.88
CA ALA A 78 1.29 12.25 25.30
C ALA A 78 1.28 12.34 23.76
N LYS A 79 0.37 11.62 23.10
CA LYS A 79 0.19 11.66 21.63
C LYS A 79 -0.39 12.99 21.16
N GLN A 80 -1.29 13.58 21.94
CA GLN A 80 -1.82 14.91 21.67
C GLN A 80 -0.71 15.99 21.74
N ARG A 81 0.16 15.93 22.76
CA ARG A 81 1.33 16.82 22.86
C ARG A 81 2.28 16.65 21.67
N GLN A 82 2.55 15.41 21.27
CA GLN A 82 3.41 15.08 20.12
C GLN A 82 2.83 15.63 18.80
N ALA A 83 1.52 15.49 18.59
CA ALA A 83 0.82 16.03 17.43
C ALA A 83 0.86 17.56 17.41
N ALA A 84 0.62 18.21 18.56
CA ALA A 84 0.65 19.67 18.69
C ALA A 84 2.06 20.23 18.39
N GLN A 85 3.11 19.57 18.88
CA GLN A 85 4.50 19.96 18.60
C GLN A 85 4.84 19.80 17.11
N SER A 86 4.42 18.71 16.48
CA SER A 86 4.57 18.49 15.04
C SER A 86 3.91 19.62 14.22
N ILE A 87 2.67 19.99 14.55
CA ILE A 87 1.94 21.05 13.85
C ILE A 87 2.58 22.42 14.09
N LYS A 88 3.06 22.69 15.31
CA LYS A 88 3.76 23.94 15.64
C LYS A 88 5.03 24.13 14.79
N VAL A 89 5.81 23.07 14.59
CA VAL A 89 7.01 23.11 13.73
C VAL A 89 6.61 23.43 12.29
N TYR A 90 5.52 22.83 11.79
CA TYR A 90 5.00 23.10 10.45
C TYR A 90 4.50 24.55 10.26
N LEU A 91 3.73 25.07 11.21
CA LEU A 91 3.25 26.45 11.15
C LEU A 91 4.38 27.47 11.24
N ASP A 92 5.42 27.21 12.02
CA ASP A 92 6.62 28.08 12.07
C ASP A 92 7.38 28.08 10.72
N ILE A 93 7.44 26.95 10.02
CA ILE A 93 8.01 26.86 8.67
C ILE A 93 7.20 27.72 7.68
N ILE A 94 5.86 27.64 7.73
CA ILE A 94 5.00 28.44 6.84
C ILE A 94 5.11 29.93 7.15
N LYS A 95 5.08 30.30 8.44
CA LYS A 95 5.12 31.71 8.86
C LYS A 95 6.40 32.40 8.39
N ARG A 96 7.54 31.71 8.47
CA ARG A 96 8.84 32.23 8.02
C ARG A 96 8.98 32.29 6.49
N LYS A 97 8.34 31.37 5.76
CA LYS A 97 8.17 31.50 4.30
C LYS A 97 7.34 32.72 3.90
N GLN A 98 6.34 33.10 4.70
CA GLN A 98 5.49 34.27 4.42
C GLN A 98 6.14 35.61 4.80
N THR A 99 7.04 35.65 5.79
CA THR A 99 7.74 36.86 6.23
C THR A 99 9.07 37.14 5.51
N GLY A 100 9.44 36.34 4.50
CA GLY A 100 10.62 36.59 3.65
C GLY A 100 11.98 36.46 4.35
N GLN A 101 12.03 35.93 5.57
CA GLN A 101 13.25 35.82 6.39
C GLN A 101 13.99 34.47 6.26
N GLU A 102 13.50 33.57 5.41
CA GLU A 102 14.13 32.26 5.17
C GLU A 102 14.37 32.09 3.66
N SER A 103 15.54 32.52 3.20
CA SER A 103 16.06 32.12 1.89
C SER A 103 16.29 30.62 1.90
N LEU A 104 15.62 29.93 0.98
CA LEU A 104 15.79 28.53 0.66
C LEU A 104 17.29 28.18 0.44
N PRO A 105 17.76 26.96 0.74
CA PRO A 105 18.61 26.29 -0.23
C PRO A 105 17.76 26.14 -1.50
N VAL A 106 18.15 26.86 -2.54
CA VAL A 106 17.50 27.02 -3.85
C VAL A 106 16.73 25.76 -4.32
N ASP A 107 15.47 25.95 -4.75
CA ASP A 107 14.63 24.95 -5.42
C ASP A 107 15.35 24.30 -6.62
N PRO A 108 15.38 22.96 -6.75
CA PRO A 108 15.73 22.30 -8.02
C PRO A 108 14.51 21.99 -8.91
N LEU A 109 13.36 22.63 -8.69
CA LEU A 109 12.13 22.38 -9.49
C LEU A 109 11.60 23.56 -10.29
N ASN A 110 12.38 24.65 -10.41
CA ASN A 110 12.19 25.64 -11.47
C ASN A 110 13.47 25.92 -12.28
N SER A 111 14.35 24.90 -12.34
CA SER A 111 15.14 24.69 -13.55
C SER A 111 14.48 23.53 -14.30
N ALA A 112 13.85 23.83 -15.43
CA ALA A 112 13.56 22.85 -16.47
C ALA A 112 14.87 22.37 -17.16
N ALA A 113 15.90 22.07 -16.35
CA ALA A 113 17.24 21.67 -16.77
C ALA A 113 18.04 20.94 -15.65
N GLY A 114 17.40 20.49 -14.56
CA GLY A 114 18.12 20.05 -13.34
C GLY A 114 17.83 18.65 -12.79
N SER A 115 16.65 18.06 -13.02
CA SER A 115 16.29 16.72 -12.51
C SER A 115 16.84 15.57 -13.37
N GLU A 116 17.72 15.85 -14.31
CA GLU A 116 18.43 14.86 -15.12
C GLU A 116 19.67 14.27 -14.41
N LYS A 117 20.08 14.81 -13.26
CA LYS A 117 21.48 14.63 -12.81
C LYS A 117 21.87 13.36 -12.06
N ASN A 118 20.95 12.53 -11.56
CA ASN A 118 21.33 11.31 -10.80
C ASN A 118 20.74 10.00 -11.33
N GLY A 119 20.06 9.95 -12.49
CA GLY A 119 19.62 8.69 -13.13
C GLY A 119 18.57 7.83 -12.40
N TRP A 120 18.24 8.12 -11.13
CA TRP A 120 17.29 7.32 -10.34
C TRP A 120 15.84 7.40 -10.82
N VAL A 121 15.43 8.53 -11.42
CA VAL A 121 14.10 8.67 -12.04
C VAL A 121 13.91 7.62 -13.13
N GLU A 122 14.90 7.48 -14.02
CA GLU A 122 14.91 6.48 -15.09
C GLU A 122 14.91 5.05 -14.53
N VAL A 123 15.60 4.81 -13.42
CA VAL A 123 15.58 3.52 -12.71
C VAL A 123 14.17 3.16 -12.24
N PHE A 124 13.41 4.11 -11.66
CA PHE A 124 12.04 3.86 -11.20
C PHE A 124 11.04 3.68 -12.34
N ASP A 125 11.23 4.39 -13.45
CA ASP A 125 10.42 4.21 -14.65
C ASP A 125 10.69 2.85 -15.29
N THR A 126 11.97 2.48 -15.45
CA THR A 126 12.38 1.17 -15.95
C THR A 126 11.92 0.04 -15.03
N LEU A 127 11.97 0.22 -13.70
CA LEU A 127 11.43 -0.73 -12.72
C LEU A 127 9.94 -0.98 -12.98
N ARG A 128 9.17 0.10 -13.15
CA ARG A 128 7.73 0.06 -13.35
C ARG A 128 7.37 -0.71 -14.62
N ASP A 129 8.05 -0.39 -15.72
CA ASP A 129 7.78 -0.98 -17.02
C ASP A 129 8.24 -2.43 -17.09
N THR A 130 9.41 -2.75 -16.52
CA THR A 130 9.92 -4.12 -16.45
C THR A 130 9.03 -5.03 -15.60
N ILE A 131 8.54 -4.54 -14.46
CA ILE A 131 7.61 -5.31 -13.60
C ILE A 131 6.29 -5.56 -14.32
N ARG A 132 5.77 -4.56 -15.04
CA ARG A 132 4.54 -4.70 -15.85
C ARG A 132 4.73 -5.68 -17.00
N LEU A 133 5.83 -5.56 -17.75
CA LEU A 133 6.17 -6.44 -18.87
C LEU A 133 6.26 -7.90 -18.43
N ARG A 134 6.83 -8.15 -17.26
CA ARG A 134 6.97 -9.50 -16.67
C ARG A 134 5.71 -9.98 -15.93
N ASN A 135 4.60 -9.25 -16.00
CA ASN A 135 3.31 -9.58 -15.37
C ASN A 135 3.40 -9.82 -13.85
N TYR A 136 4.31 -9.13 -13.17
CA TYR A 136 4.35 -9.15 -11.70
C TYR A 136 3.18 -8.35 -11.12
N SER A 137 2.80 -8.69 -9.88
CA SER A 137 1.71 -8.00 -9.20
C SER A 137 2.05 -6.52 -8.92
N PRO A 138 1.06 -5.60 -8.89
CA PRO A 138 1.26 -4.23 -8.42
C PRO A 138 1.84 -4.15 -7.00
N LYS A 139 1.58 -5.17 -6.17
CA LYS A 139 2.15 -5.26 -4.83
C LYS A 139 3.65 -5.51 -4.88
N THR A 140 4.13 -6.30 -5.83
CA THR A 140 5.56 -6.52 -6.07
C THR A 140 6.24 -5.20 -6.45
N TYR A 141 5.65 -4.41 -7.35
CA TYR A 141 6.13 -3.06 -7.67
C TYR A 141 6.28 -2.21 -6.42
N SER A 142 5.20 -2.07 -5.64
CA SER A 142 5.19 -1.23 -4.44
C SER A 142 6.26 -1.67 -3.43
N THR A 143 6.45 -2.98 -3.25
CA THR A 143 7.48 -3.53 -2.35
C THR A 143 8.88 -3.24 -2.88
N TYR A 144 9.14 -3.47 -4.17
CA TYR A 144 10.47 -3.29 -4.76
C TYR A 144 10.84 -1.81 -4.83
N ALA A 145 9.95 -0.94 -5.32
CA ALA A 145 10.15 0.50 -5.33
C ALA A 145 10.41 1.04 -3.92
N GLY A 146 9.67 0.55 -2.92
CA GLY A 146 9.88 0.94 -1.52
C GLY A 146 11.24 0.52 -0.95
N TRP A 147 11.78 -0.63 -1.37
CA TRP A 147 13.13 -1.06 -0.96
C TRP A 147 14.23 -0.33 -1.72
N ILE A 148 14.05 -0.12 -3.03
CA ILE A 148 14.99 0.61 -3.87
C ILE A 148 15.10 2.07 -3.41
N GLY A 149 13.99 2.74 -3.09
CA GLY A 149 14.04 4.11 -2.57
C GLY A 149 14.73 4.22 -1.19
N ARG A 150 14.62 3.19 -0.34
CA ARG A 150 15.40 3.14 0.91
C ARG A 150 16.89 2.93 0.68
N PHE A 151 17.23 2.21 -0.38
CA PHE A 151 18.61 1.97 -0.78
C PHE A 151 19.22 3.24 -1.40
N GLU A 152 18.50 3.92 -2.29
CA GLU A 152 18.87 5.25 -2.81
C GLU A 152 19.16 6.24 -1.66
N LEU A 153 18.25 6.35 -0.69
CA LEU A 153 18.46 7.21 0.49
C LEU A 153 19.67 6.79 1.35
N PHE A 154 20.01 5.49 1.36
CA PHE A 154 21.19 5.00 2.07
C PHE A 154 22.49 5.44 1.39
N LEU A 155 22.48 5.55 0.06
CA LEU A 155 23.66 5.86 -0.76
C LEU A 155 24.00 7.35 -0.82
N LYS A 156 23.19 8.23 -0.23
CA LYS A 156 23.43 9.68 -0.13
C LYS A 156 23.77 10.29 -1.51
N GLU A 157 22.86 10.13 -2.47
CA GLU A 157 22.95 10.72 -3.82
C GLU A 157 23.96 10.07 -4.79
N LYS A 158 24.52 8.90 -4.45
CA LYS A 158 25.35 8.13 -5.39
C LYS A 158 24.56 7.77 -6.67
N PRO A 159 25.09 8.02 -7.88
CA PRO A 159 24.43 7.64 -9.13
C PRO A 159 24.28 6.11 -9.27
N PRO A 160 23.22 5.61 -9.96
CA PRO A 160 23.01 4.19 -10.22
C PRO A 160 24.17 3.49 -10.92
N ALA A 161 24.89 4.22 -11.78
CA ALA A 161 26.04 3.71 -12.50
C ALA A 161 27.21 3.35 -11.57
N ASP A 162 27.33 4.00 -10.42
CA ASP A 162 28.49 3.84 -9.53
C ASP A 162 28.21 2.86 -8.37
N ILE A 163 27.00 2.31 -8.28
CA ILE A 163 26.63 1.38 -7.20
C ILE A 163 27.48 0.12 -7.33
N THR A 164 28.06 -0.33 -6.21
CA THR A 164 28.87 -1.54 -6.13
C THR A 164 28.20 -2.60 -5.25
N MET A 165 28.71 -3.83 -5.30
CA MET A 165 28.24 -4.90 -4.40
C MET A 165 28.60 -4.65 -2.93
N GLU A 166 29.61 -3.83 -2.65
CA GLU A 166 29.92 -3.39 -1.28
C GLU A 166 28.82 -2.51 -0.70
N ASP A 167 28.23 -1.63 -1.52
CA ASP A 167 27.09 -0.81 -1.12
C ASP A 167 25.88 -1.69 -0.73
N VAL A 168 25.62 -2.73 -1.52
CA VAL A 168 24.55 -3.70 -1.25
C VAL A 168 24.81 -4.44 0.08
N LYS A 169 26.05 -4.90 0.30
CA LYS A 169 26.46 -5.55 1.56
C LYS A 169 26.28 -4.61 2.75
N ALA A 170 26.74 -3.37 2.63
CA ALA A 170 26.64 -2.36 3.68
C ALA A 170 25.18 -2.06 4.03
N PHE A 171 24.31 -1.93 3.02
CA PHE A 171 22.88 -1.69 3.24
C PHE A 171 22.19 -2.88 3.93
N LEU A 172 22.40 -4.11 3.42
CA LEU A 172 21.79 -5.31 4.02
C LEU A 172 22.33 -5.56 5.44
N THR A 173 23.60 -5.26 5.70
CA THR A 173 24.19 -5.30 7.04
C THR A 173 23.55 -4.27 7.96
N ARG A 174 23.33 -3.03 7.49
CA ARG A 174 22.61 -2.01 8.27
C ARG A 174 21.20 -2.45 8.63
N LEU A 175 20.49 -3.11 7.71
CA LEU A 175 19.16 -3.65 7.99
C LEU A 175 19.21 -4.74 9.07
N ALA A 176 20.18 -5.66 8.99
CA ALA A 176 20.31 -6.75 9.93
C ALA A 176 20.76 -6.29 11.33
N VAL A 177 21.77 -5.43 11.41
CA VAL A 177 22.44 -5.06 12.66
C VAL A 177 21.76 -3.87 13.34
N HIS A 178 21.56 -2.76 12.62
CA HIS A 178 21.06 -1.53 13.21
C HIS A 178 19.53 -1.47 13.28
N SER A 179 18.85 -2.04 12.28
CA SER A 179 17.38 -2.05 12.23
C SER A 179 16.75 -3.33 12.78
N LYS A 180 17.56 -4.35 13.13
CA LYS A 180 17.14 -5.66 13.67
C LYS A 180 15.94 -6.26 12.95
N VAL A 181 15.89 -6.14 11.62
CA VAL A 181 14.74 -6.60 10.84
C VAL A 181 14.68 -8.13 10.78
N SER A 182 13.48 -8.68 10.61
CA SER A 182 13.33 -10.13 10.44
C SER A 182 14.03 -10.64 9.18
N ALA A 183 14.42 -11.92 9.18
CA ALA A 183 15.00 -12.57 7.99
C ALA A 183 14.08 -12.50 6.76
N SER A 184 12.75 -12.49 6.95
CA SER A 184 11.80 -12.32 5.85
C SER A 184 11.87 -10.92 5.24
N THR A 185 11.95 -9.89 6.09
CA THR A 185 12.10 -8.50 5.68
C THR A 185 13.43 -8.28 4.94
N GLN A 186 14.53 -8.83 5.47
CA GLN A 186 15.84 -8.77 4.83
C GLN A 186 15.83 -9.47 3.45
N ASN A 187 15.20 -10.64 3.34
CA ASN A 187 15.08 -11.34 2.06
C ASN A 187 14.22 -10.59 1.04
N GLN A 188 13.21 -9.82 1.48
CA GLN A 188 12.47 -8.93 0.57
C GLN A 188 13.33 -7.80 0.04
N ALA A 189 14.13 -7.15 0.90
CA ALA A 189 15.09 -6.14 0.48
C ALA A 189 16.12 -6.74 -0.49
N PHE A 190 16.72 -7.88 -0.14
CA PHE A 190 17.64 -8.62 -1.00
C PHE A 190 17.03 -8.90 -2.37
N ASN A 191 15.80 -9.43 -2.45
CA ASN A 191 15.17 -9.75 -3.73
C ASN A 191 14.86 -8.49 -4.57
N ALA A 192 14.54 -7.36 -3.93
CA ALA A 192 14.35 -6.09 -4.63
C ALA A 192 15.67 -5.58 -5.24
N LEU A 193 16.78 -5.68 -4.50
CA LEU A 193 18.10 -5.29 -4.99
C LEU A 193 18.63 -6.25 -6.06
N LEU A 194 18.43 -7.56 -5.89
CA LEU A 194 18.73 -8.55 -6.92
C LEU A 194 17.99 -8.23 -8.22
N PHE A 195 16.70 -7.86 -8.12
CA PHE A 195 15.91 -7.46 -9.28
C PHE A 195 16.43 -6.17 -9.93
N LEU A 196 16.80 -5.17 -9.13
CA LEU A 196 17.41 -3.92 -9.60
C LEU A 196 18.67 -4.20 -10.42
N PHE A 197 19.62 -4.94 -9.86
CA PHE A 197 20.89 -5.22 -10.55
C PHE A 197 20.68 -6.07 -11.81
N ARG A 198 19.88 -7.14 -11.71
CA ARG A 198 19.71 -8.08 -12.82
C ARG A 198 18.90 -7.48 -13.97
N HIS A 199 17.84 -6.74 -13.70
CA HIS A 199 16.84 -6.39 -14.72
C HIS A 199 16.73 -4.90 -15.05
N ILE A 200 17.35 -4.03 -14.25
CA ILE A 200 17.31 -2.58 -14.49
C ILE A 200 18.70 -2.08 -14.84
N LEU A 201 19.71 -2.48 -14.04
CA LEU A 201 21.10 -2.12 -14.31
C LEU A 201 21.78 -3.06 -15.33
N ASN A 202 21.11 -4.15 -15.72
CA ASN A 202 21.64 -5.19 -16.64
C ASN A 202 22.97 -5.80 -16.19
N ARG A 203 23.18 -5.91 -14.88
CA ARG A 203 24.37 -6.48 -14.22
C ARG A 203 24.07 -7.88 -13.73
N GLU A 204 23.84 -8.80 -14.66
CA GLU A 204 23.59 -10.20 -14.32
C GLU A 204 24.86 -10.86 -13.77
N GLY A 205 24.72 -11.77 -12.79
CA GLY A 205 25.84 -12.54 -12.24
C GLY A 205 26.56 -11.91 -11.04
N GLU A 206 26.43 -10.61 -10.77
CA GLU A 206 27.12 -10.00 -9.61
C GLU A 206 26.68 -10.60 -8.26
N PHE A 207 25.41 -10.99 -8.13
CA PHE A 207 24.90 -11.70 -6.96
C PHE A 207 25.28 -13.19 -6.91
N ASP A 208 25.72 -13.75 -8.03
CA ASP A 208 26.04 -15.18 -8.19
C ASP A 208 27.56 -15.44 -8.06
N ALA A 209 28.39 -14.39 -8.11
CA ALA A 209 29.86 -14.43 -8.09
C ALA A 209 30.52 -14.85 -6.76
N GLY A 210 29.77 -15.43 -5.82
CA GLY A 210 30.33 -15.89 -4.54
C GLY A 210 30.69 -14.78 -3.56
N ASP A 211 30.31 -13.52 -3.85
CA ASP A 211 30.67 -12.31 -3.11
C ASP A 211 30.13 -12.22 -1.66
N GLY A 212 29.57 -13.28 -1.09
CA GLY A 212 29.17 -13.29 0.32
C GLY A 212 27.87 -12.54 0.65
N ILE A 213 27.09 -12.10 -0.36
CA ILE A 213 25.72 -11.62 -0.12
C ILE A 213 24.79 -12.84 0.04
N VAL A 214 24.79 -13.40 1.23
CA VAL A 214 23.98 -14.60 1.54
C VAL A 214 22.57 -14.18 1.96
N ARG A 215 21.57 -14.90 1.44
CA ARG A 215 20.18 -14.75 1.90
C ARG A 215 20.07 -15.07 3.40
N ALA A 216 19.27 -14.28 4.10
CA ALA A 216 19.00 -14.52 5.51
C ALA A 216 18.30 -15.86 5.70
N LYS A 217 18.89 -16.75 6.52
CA LYS A 217 18.27 -18.03 6.87
C LYS A 217 17.00 -17.76 7.67
N GLN A 218 15.87 -18.22 7.14
CA GLN A 218 14.61 -18.19 7.87
C GLN A 218 14.50 -19.43 8.76
N LYS A 219 14.20 -19.24 10.04
CA LYS A 219 13.81 -20.35 10.91
C LYS A 219 12.49 -20.93 10.38
N LYS A 220 12.40 -22.26 10.27
CA LYS A 220 11.14 -22.93 9.90
C LYS A 220 10.13 -22.67 11.02
N TYR A 221 9.13 -21.85 10.73
CA TYR A 221 8.04 -21.57 11.66
C TYR A 221 6.93 -22.62 11.45
N ILE A 222 6.53 -23.29 12.52
CA ILE A 222 5.38 -24.18 12.50
C ILE A 222 4.14 -23.30 12.74
N PRO A 223 3.18 -23.25 11.80
CA PRO A 223 1.98 -22.46 11.99
C PRO A 223 1.18 -22.93 13.20
N VAL A 224 0.74 -22.00 14.03
CA VAL A 224 -0.28 -22.27 15.05
C VAL A 224 -1.64 -22.35 14.36
N VAL A 225 -2.39 -23.41 14.65
CA VAL A 225 -3.74 -23.62 14.12
C VAL A 225 -4.76 -23.49 15.24
N LEU A 226 -5.92 -22.92 14.92
CA LEU A 226 -7.03 -22.78 15.86
C LEU A 226 -7.80 -24.10 15.99
N THR A 227 -8.27 -24.37 17.19
CA THR A 227 -9.22 -25.45 17.46
C THR A 227 -10.62 -25.10 16.94
N ARG A 228 -11.46 -26.12 16.74
CA ARG A 228 -12.87 -25.94 16.34
C ARG A 228 -13.62 -24.98 17.28
N ARG A 229 -13.44 -25.16 18.60
CA ARG A 229 -14.08 -24.33 19.63
C ARG A 229 -13.69 -22.85 19.54
N GLU A 230 -12.41 -22.57 19.30
CA GLU A 230 -11.94 -21.19 19.12
C GLU A 230 -12.52 -20.56 17.86
N ILE A 231 -12.62 -21.34 16.78
CA ILE A 231 -13.22 -20.87 15.53
C ILE A 231 -14.70 -20.56 15.72
N ASP A 232 -15.45 -21.44 16.38
CA ASP A 232 -16.87 -21.22 16.67
C ASP A 232 -17.07 -19.96 17.53
N LEU A 233 -16.21 -19.75 18.53
CA LEU A 233 -16.22 -18.54 19.36
C LEU A 233 -15.96 -17.28 18.52
N ILE A 234 -14.96 -17.30 17.62
CA ILE A 234 -14.66 -16.18 16.74
C ILE A 234 -15.85 -15.90 15.82
N LEU A 235 -16.37 -16.92 15.13
CA LEU A 235 -17.49 -16.79 14.22
C LEU A 235 -18.74 -16.24 14.92
N SER A 236 -18.98 -16.60 16.19
CA SER A 236 -20.11 -16.10 16.98
C SER A 236 -20.06 -14.59 17.26
N LYS A 237 -18.89 -13.96 17.13
CA LYS A 237 -18.67 -12.52 17.37
C LYS A 237 -18.56 -11.70 16.09
N LEU A 238 -18.55 -12.35 14.92
CA LEU A 238 -18.53 -11.66 13.64
C LEU A 238 -19.95 -11.32 13.19
N HIS A 239 -20.08 -10.19 12.51
CA HIS A 239 -21.33 -9.72 11.93
C HIS A 239 -21.21 -9.64 10.42
N TYR A 240 -22.36 -9.61 9.75
CA TYR A 240 -22.41 -9.43 8.30
C TYR A 240 -21.64 -8.19 7.84
N PRO A 241 -20.86 -8.27 6.74
CA PRO A 241 -20.61 -9.46 5.90
C PRO A 241 -19.38 -10.29 6.36
N TYR A 242 -18.72 -9.90 7.45
CA TYR A 242 -17.45 -10.48 7.89
C TYR A 242 -17.57 -11.93 8.35
N ASP A 243 -18.71 -12.31 8.89
CA ASP A 243 -18.99 -13.69 9.30
C ASP A 243 -19.01 -14.63 8.08
N LEU A 244 -19.70 -14.27 7.00
CA LEU A 244 -19.75 -15.05 5.76
C LEU A 244 -18.37 -15.14 5.10
N ILE A 245 -17.62 -14.04 5.08
CA ILE A 245 -16.24 -14.03 4.59
C ILE A 245 -15.37 -15.01 5.39
N ALA A 246 -15.43 -14.96 6.72
CA ALA A 246 -14.67 -15.85 7.58
C ALA A 246 -15.08 -17.32 7.40
N LYS A 247 -16.38 -17.59 7.29
CA LYS A 247 -16.94 -18.93 7.01
C LYS A 247 -16.43 -19.47 5.67
N LEU A 248 -16.35 -18.66 4.61
CA LEU A 248 -15.81 -19.08 3.32
C LEU A 248 -14.30 -19.33 3.37
N LEU A 249 -13.53 -18.44 4.02
CA LEU A 249 -12.09 -18.62 4.21
C LEU A 249 -11.79 -19.95 4.92
N TYR A 250 -12.52 -20.22 6.00
CA TYR A 250 -12.36 -21.42 6.81
C TYR A 250 -12.87 -22.68 6.11
N GLY A 251 -14.12 -22.64 5.61
CA GLY A 251 -14.81 -23.80 5.06
C GLY A 251 -14.29 -24.23 3.69
N CYS A 252 -13.83 -23.29 2.87
CA CYS A 252 -13.32 -23.55 1.51
C CYS A 252 -11.79 -23.46 1.42
N GLY A 253 -11.09 -23.13 2.52
CA GLY A 253 -9.63 -23.01 2.55
C GLY A 253 -9.08 -21.91 1.63
N LEU A 254 -9.83 -20.82 1.47
CA LEU A 254 -9.46 -19.73 0.56
C LEU A 254 -8.41 -18.83 1.19
N ARG A 255 -7.50 -18.30 0.36
CA ARG A 255 -6.67 -17.16 0.76
C ARG A 255 -7.53 -15.90 0.80
N LEU A 256 -7.14 -14.94 1.65
CA LEU A 256 -7.88 -13.67 1.80
C LEU A 256 -8.19 -13.00 0.45
N PHE A 257 -7.18 -12.81 -0.40
CA PHE A 257 -7.38 -12.17 -1.70
C PHE A 257 -8.09 -13.05 -2.73
N GLU A 258 -8.09 -14.37 -2.57
CA GLU A 258 -8.92 -15.24 -3.42
C GLU A 258 -10.39 -15.01 -3.07
N CYS A 259 -10.73 -14.98 -1.78
CA CYS A 259 -12.09 -14.72 -1.29
C CYS A 259 -12.59 -13.31 -1.69
N MET A 260 -11.75 -12.28 -1.51
CA MET A 260 -12.12 -10.90 -1.85
C MET A 260 -12.27 -10.66 -3.35
N ASN A 261 -11.63 -11.49 -4.19
CA ASN A 261 -11.73 -11.38 -5.64
C ASN A 261 -12.76 -12.33 -6.25
N LEU A 262 -13.54 -13.06 -5.44
CA LEU A 262 -14.61 -13.91 -5.95
C LEU A 262 -15.65 -13.08 -6.71
N ARG A 263 -16.15 -13.65 -7.81
CA ARG A 263 -17.23 -13.10 -8.61
C ARG A 263 -18.45 -14.00 -8.53
N ILE A 264 -19.61 -13.50 -8.95
CA ILE A 264 -20.86 -14.27 -8.90
C ILE A 264 -20.75 -15.59 -9.68
N HIS A 265 -20.18 -15.57 -10.89
CA HIS A 265 -20.00 -16.78 -11.71
C HIS A 265 -19.04 -17.82 -11.12
N CYS A 266 -18.25 -17.46 -10.11
CA CYS A 266 -17.38 -18.43 -9.43
C CYS A 266 -18.18 -19.46 -8.64
N LEU A 267 -19.44 -19.15 -8.28
CA LEU A 267 -20.31 -20.02 -7.51
C LEU A 267 -21.17 -20.88 -8.43
N ASN A 268 -21.01 -22.19 -8.32
CA ASN A 268 -22.00 -23.15 -8.80
C ASN A 268 -22.71 -23.74 -7.57
N LEU A 269 -23.87 -23.18 -7.24
CA LEU A 269 -24.62 -23.54 -6.04
C LEU A 269 -25.38 -24.87 -6.20
N ASP A 270 -25.77 -25.22 -7.42
CA ASP A 270 -26.46 -26.47 -7.73
C ASP A 270 -25.54 -27.67 -7.48
N GLU A 271 -24.29 -27.57 -7.96
CA GLU A 271 -23.26 -28.59 -7.74
C GLU A 271 -22.54 -28.43 -6.39
N GLY A 272 -22.75 -27.32 -5.68
CA GLY A 272 -22.03 -27.01 -4.44
C GLY A 272 -20.52 -26.84 -4.65
N ILE A 273 -20.12 -26.19 -5.73
CA ILE A 273 -18.71 -25.98 -6.10
C ILE A 273 -18.40 -24.49 -6.21
N LEU A 274 -17.24 -24.10 -5.68
CA LEU A 274 -16.66 -22.77 -5.86
C LEU A 274 -15.41 -22.88 -6.74
N THR A 275 -15.36 -22.10 -7.81
CA THR A 275 -14.21 -22.00 -8.70
C THR A 275 -13.37 -20.79 -8.35
N VAL A 276 -12.08 -21.00 -8.06
CA VAL A 276 -11.11 -19.94 -7.81
C VAL A 276 -10.27 -19.76 -9.07
N HIS A 277 -10.44 -18.62 -9.73
CA HIS A 277 -9.65 -18.23 -10.90
C HIS A 277 -8.32 -17.58 -10.50
N ASP A 278 -7.30 -17.72 -11.35
CA ASP A 278 -5.99 -17.09 -11.20
C ASP A 278 -5.31 -17.37 -9.83
N GLY A 279 -5.40 -18.63 -9.36
CA GLY A 279 -4.69 -19.10 -8.18
C GLY A 279 -3.16 -19.02 -8.34
N LYS A 280 -2.40 -19.45 -7.32
CA LYS A 280 -0.93 -19.44 -7.37
C LYS A 280 -0.43 -20.11 -8.67
N GLY A 281 0.28 -19.34 -9.51
CA GLY A 281 0.76 -19.79 -10.82
C GLY A 281 -0.24 -19.63 -11.97
N GLN A 282 -1.29 -18.81 -11.80
CA GLN A 282 -2.37 -18.60 -12.78
C GLN A 282 -3.13 -19.90 -13.12
N LYS A 283 -3.28 -20.78 -12.12
CA LYS A 283 -4.04 -22.03 -12.26
C LYS A 283 -5.37 -21.92 -11.54
N ASP A 284 -6.41 -22.30 -12.25
CA ASP A 284 -7.76 -22.38 -11.71
C ASP A 284 -7.89 -23.66 -10.86
N ARG A 285 -8.70 -23.59 -9.80
CA ARG A 285 -9.05 -24.76 -9.00
C ARG A 285 -10.48 -24.67 -8.51
N THR A 286 -11.12 -25.82 -8.38
CA THR A 286 -12.42 -25.95 -7.74
C THR A 286 -12.26 -26.39 -6.29
N VAL A 287 -13.12 -25.88 -5.41
CA VAL A 287 -13.22 -26.28 -4.01
C VAL A 287 -14.68 -26.57 -3.67
N PRO A 288 -14.96 -27.56 -2.82
CA PRO A 288 -16.33 -27.85 -2.41
C PRO A 288 -16.88 -26.74 -1.52
N LEU A 289 -18.13 -26.34 -1.76
CA LEU A 289 -18.88 -25.42 -0.91
C LEU A 289 -19.55 -26.20 0.23
N PRO A 290 -19.33 -25.82 1.51
CA PRO A 290 -20.06 -26.42 2.62
C PRO A 290 -21.56 -26.17 2.49
N LYS A 291 -22.36 -27.24 2.54
CA LYS A 291 -23.84 -27.17 2.43
C LYS A 291 -24.47 -26.24 3.48
N THR A 292 -23.86 -26.14 4.66
CA THR A 292 -24.30 -25.25 5.74
C THR A 292 -24.21 -23.76 5.38
N LEU A 293 -23.39 -23.39 4.40
CA LEU A 293 -23.23 -22.00 3.96
C LEU A 293 -24.15 -21.62 2.80
N ILE A 294 -24.79 -22.59 2.12
CA ILE A 294 -25.64 -22.33 0.96
C ILE A 294 -26.75 -21.30 1.27
N PRO A 295 -27.48 -21.38 2.40
CA PRO A 295 -28.50 -20.38 2.74
C PRO A 295 -27.91 -18.97 2.91
N ASP A 296 -26.80 -18.85 3.62
CA ASP A 296 -26.11 -17.57 3.85
C ASP A 296 -25.61 -16.96 2.52
N ILE A 297 -25.06 -17.80 1.64
CA ILE A 297 -24.59 -17.39 0.31
C ILE A 297 -25.78 -16.95 -0.56
N ASN A 298 -26.88 -17.69 -0.58
CA ASN A 298 -28.08 -17.30 -1.34
C ASN A 298 -28.62 -15.94 -0.90
N ASN A 299 -28.76 -15.73 0.42
CA ASN A 299 -29.18 -14.45 0.97
C ASN A 299 -28.22 -13.33 0.57
N HIS A 300 -26.91 -13.58 0.61
CA HIS A 300 -25.90 -12.61 0.20
C HIS A 300 -25.97 -12.28 -1.29
N VAL A 301 -26.07 -13.30 -2.15
CA VAL A 301 -26.19 -13.13 -3.62
C VAL A 301 -27.46 -12.34 -3.95
N MET A 302 -28.58 -12.56 -3.26
CA MET A 302 -29.78 -11.74 -3.45
C MET A 302 -29.57 -10.27 -3.08
N LEU A 303 -28.86 -9.99 -1.99
CA LEU A 303 -28.51 -8.61 -1.59
C LEU A 303 -27.62 -7.95 -2.63
N VAL A 304 -26.62 -8.67 -3.14
CA VAL A 304 -25.71 -8.19 -4.17
C VAL A 304 -26.45 -7.93 -5.48
N ARG A 305 -27.42 -8.79 -5.84
CA ARG A 305 -28.28 -8.56 -7.01
C ARG A 305 -29.08 -7.28 -6.89
N LYS A 306 -29.72 -7.06 -5.75
CA LYS A 306 -30.49 -5.84 -5.50
C LYS A 306 -29.61 -4.59 -5.57
N LEU A 307 -28.41 -4.64 -4.99
CA LEU A 307 -27.44 -3.54 -5.07
C LEU A 307 -27.02 -3.27 -6.52
N PHE A 308 -26.71 -4.32 -7.26
CA PHE A 308 -26.32 -4.21 -8.67
C PHE A 308 -27.43 -3.59 -9.53
N ASP A 309 -28.69 -3.98 -9.33
CA ASP A 309 -29.82 -3.41 -10.06
C ASP A 309 -30.01 -1.91 -9.73
N GLN A 310 -29.77 -1.51 -8.47
CA GLN A 310 -29.79 -0.09 -8.05
C GLN A 310 -28.63 0.71 -8.65
N ASP A 311 -27.43 0.12 -8.68
CA ASP A 311 -26.24 0.75 -9.26
C ASP A 311 -26.45 0.98 -10.77
N LEU A 312 -26.97 -0.01 -11.49
CA LEU A 312 -27.31 0.13 -12.91
C LEU A 312 -28.30 1.27 -13.16
N ALA A 313 -29.35 1.37 -12.34
CA ALA A 313 -30.32 2.46 -12.44
C ALA A 313 -29.69 3.84 -12.16
N SER A 314 -28.64 3.90 -11.35
CA SER A 314 -27.93 5.13 -10.97
C SER A 314 -26.83 5.55 -11.96
N GLY A 315 -26.72 4.87 -13.11
CA GLY A 315 -25.70 5.17 -14.13
C GLY A 315 -24.36 4.47 -13.89
N PHE A 316 -24.36 3.30 -13.25
CA PHE A 316 -23.16 2.48 -13.10
C PHE A 316 -22.59 2.01 -14.45
N HIS A 317 -21.28 2.19 -14.62
CA HIS A 317 -20.58 1.91 -15.88
C HIS A 317 -19.99 0.50 -15.96
N GLY A 318 -20.05 -0.29 -14.88
CA GLY A 318 -19.57 -1.66 -14.83
C GLY A 318 -18.36 -1.86 -13.90
N VAL A 319 -18.04 -3.12 -13.61
CA VAL A 319 -16.90 -3.51 -12.76
C VAL A 319 -15.59 -3.52 -13.54
N PHE A 320 -14.47 -3.40 -12.82
CA PHE A 320 -13.16 -3.68 -13.37
C PHE A 320 -13.08 -5.13 -13.84
N MET A 321 -12.76 -5.32 -15.11
CA MET A 321 -12.63 -6.63 -15.73
C MET A 321 -11.18 -7.15 -15.63
N PRO A 322 -10.97 -8.45 -15.46
CA PRO A 322 -9.63 -9.02 -15.49
C PRO A 322 -8.97 -8.84 -16.86
N ARG A 323 -7.69 -8.43 -16.87
CA ARG A 323 -6.89 -8.23 -18.08
C ARG A 323 -7.62 -7.33 -19.09
N ALA A 324 -7.72 -7.74 -20.35
CA ALA A 324 -8.41 -7.04 -21.42
C ALA A 324 -9.74 -7.71 -21.80
N LEU A 325 -10.41 -8.37 -20.85
CA LEU A 325 -11.69 -9.05 -21.11
C LEU A 325 -12.79 -8.06 -21.53
N ASP A 326 -12.75 -6.83 -21.02
CA ASP A 326 -13.61 -5.72 -21.44
C ASP A 326 -13.49 -5.40 -22.94
N LYS A 327 -12.30 -5.54 -23.53
CA LYS A 327 -12.10 -5.34 -24.98
C LYS A 327 -12.77 -6.42 -25.82
N LYS A 328 -12.75 -7.67 -25.34
CA LYS A 328 -13.34 -8.80 -26.05
C LYS A 328 -14.85 -8.90 -25.80
N TRP A 329 -15.31 -8.53 -24.60
CA TRP A 329 -16.70 -8.63 -24.14
C TRP A 329 -17.15 -7.27 -23.60
N ARG A 330 -17.57 -6.38 -24.49
CA ARG A 330 -17.84 -4.96 -24.17
C ARG A 330 -18.85 -4.75 -23.04
N ASN A 331 -19.81 -5.66 -22.88
CA ASN A 331 -20.87 -5.55 -21.87
C ASN A 331 -20.61 -6.38 -20.61
N ALA A 332 -19.56 -7.21 -20.57
CA ALA A 332 -19.31 -8.11 -19.44
C ALA A 332 -19.17 -7.37 -18.10
N ALA A 333 -18.61 -6.16 -18.12
CA ALA A 333 -18.49 -5.32 -16.93
C ALA A 333 -19.85 -4.96 -16.28
N LYS A 334 -20.92 -4.92 -17.09
CA LYS A 334 -22.30 -4.62 -16.67
C LYS A 334 -23.16 -5.87 -16.55
N GLU A 335 -22.59 -7.07 -16.63
CA GLU A 335 -23.32 -8.31 -16.43
C GLU A 335 -23.24 -8.74 -14.96
N TYR A 336 -24.33 -9.29 -14.44
CA TYR A 336 -24.42 -9.72 -13.06
C TYR A 336 -23.39 -10.82 -12.71
N ALA A 337 -23.16 -11.74 -13.65
CA ALA A 337 -22.22 -12.85 -13.49
C ALA A 337 -20.79 -12.39 -13.16
N TRP A 338 -20.38 -11.22 -13.66
CA TRP A 338 -19.04 -10.68 -13.46
C TRP A 338 -18.91 -9.79 -12.23
N GLN A 339 -20.00 -9.51 -11.51
CA GLN A 339 -19.94 -8.68 -10.31
C GLN A 339 -19.15 -9.38 -9.20
N TRP A 340 -18.52 -8.58 -8.35
CA TRP A 340 -17.84 -9.08 -7.16
C TRP A 340 -18.85 -9.71 -6.21
N LEU A 341 -18.51 -10.87 -5.65
CA LEU A 341 -19.33 -11.49 -4.61
C LEU A 341 -19.43 -10.55 -3.40
N PHE A 342 -18.30 -9.96 -2.99
CA PHE A 342 -18.26 -8.97 -1.92
C PHE A 342 -17.97 -7.57 -2.49
N PRO A 343 -19.00 -6.80 -2.91
CA PRO A 343 -18.80 -5.47 -3.47
C PRO A 343 -18.31 -4.47 -2.42
N ALA A 344 -17.60 -3.44 -2.88
CA ALA A 344 -17.21 -2.32 -2.03
C ALA A 344 -18.45 -1.51 -1.59
N LYS A 345 -18.37 -0.86 -0.42
CA LYS A 345 -19.48 -0.03 0.11
C LYS A 345 -19.80 1.20 -0.74
N ILE A 346 -18.86 1.64 -1.57
CA ILE A 346 -18.95 2.87 -2.36
C ILE A 346 -18.42 2.56 -3.77
N LEU A 347 -19.10 3.08 -4.79
CA LEU A 347 -18.64 2.98 -6.16
C LEU A 347 -17.37 3.81 -6.39
N THR A 348 -16.44 3.24 -7.13
CA THR A 348 -15.20 3.93 -7.52
C THR A 348 -15.47 4.80 -8.73
N PHE A 349 -15.32 6.12 -8.57
CA PHE A 349 -15.44 7.05 -9.68
C PHE A 349 -14.14 7.10 -10.51
N VAL A 350 -14.20 6.65 -11.77
CA VAL A 350 -13.09 6.71 -12.75
C VAL A 350 -13.28 7.97 -13.63
N PRO A 351 -12.25 8.84 -13.78
CA PRO A 351 -12.39 10.13 -14.47
C PRO A 351 -12.40 10.00 -15.97
#